data_AF-A0A968UXK1-F1
#
_entry.id   AF-A0A968UXK1-F1
#
_cell.length_a   1.000
_cell.length_b   1.000
_cell.length_c   1.000
_cell.angle_alpha   90.00
_cell.angle_beta   90.00
_cell.angle_gamma   90.00
#
_symmetry.space_group_name_H-M   'P 1'
#
loop_
_entity.id
_entity.type
_entity.pdbx_description
1 polymer ?
#
loop_
_entity_poly.entity_id
_entity_poly.type
_entity_poly.pdbx_seq_one_letter_code
_entity_poly.pdbx_strand_id
1 'polypeptide(L)'
;MTISIDFGTSNTVVARWNQALQQPETLKLPGLSTISTQNPPLIPSLLYVEDAAVSRVILGQQVRDKGLDLNADSRFFRNFKRGIGTSVQGFLPEIDGQIVTFERVGEWFLNQVVNS
;
A
#
# COMPACT_ATOMS: atom_id res chain seq x y z
N MET A 1 6.28 -14.63 -12.99
CA MET A 1 7.47 -13.81 -12.63
C MET A 1 7.60 -13.83 -11.13
N THR A 2 8.77 -14.15 -10.59
CA THR A 2 8.99 -14.09 -9.13
C THR A 2 9.40 -12.68 -8.75
N ILE A 3 8.76 -12.13 -7.74
CA ILE A 3 9.08 -10.82 -7.15
C ILE A 3 9.27 -10.97 -5.64
N SER A 4 9.97 -10.01 -5.05
CA SER A 4 10.09 -9.86 -3.61
C SER A 4 9.44 -8.54 -3.20
N ILE A 5 8.61 -8.58 -2.16
CA ILE A 5 7.94 -7.40 -1.61
C ILE A 5 8.38 -7.26 -0.16
N ASP A 6 9.11 -6.19 0.14
CA ASP A 6 9.28 -5.74 1.52
C ASP A 6 8.07 -4.88 1.88
N PHE A 7 7.04 -5.51 2.47
CA PHE A 7 5.81 -4.84 2.86
C PHE A 7 6.01 -4.13 4.21
N GLY A 8 6.55 -2.93 4.25
CA GLY A 8 6.83 -2.21 5.50
C GLY A 8 5.64 -1.42 6.05
N THR A 9 5.76 -0.95 7.29
CA THR A 9 4.71 -0.13 7.95
C THR A 9 4.54 1.24 7.30
N SER A 10 5.64 1.87 6.92
CA SER A 10 5.63 3.23 6.33
C SER A 10 5.82 3.22 4.83
N ASN A 11 6.66 2.31 4.34
CA ASN A 11 6.98 2.18 2.93
C ASN A 11 7.05 0.70 2.55
N THR A 12 6.74 0.43 1.29
CA THR A 12 6.85 -0.87 0.65
C THR A 12 7.83 -0.79 -0.52
N VAL A 13 8.65 -1.82 -0.70
CA VAL A 13 9.59 -1.93 -1.81
C VAL A 13 9.28 -3.19 -2.61
N VAL A 14 9.28 -3.08 -3.94
CA VAL A 14 9.19 -4.22 -4.85
C VAL A 14 10.54 -4.40 -5.53
N ALA A 15 11.02 -5.64 -5.53
CA ALA A 15 12.27 -6.01 -6.19
C ALA A 15 12.06 -7.27 -7.05
N ARG A 16 12.92 -7.43 -8.05
CA ARG A 16 13.01 -8.65 -8.86
C ARG A 16 14.47 -8.95 -9.20
N TRP A 17 14.70 -10.17 -9.68
CA TRP A 17 15.98 -10.51 -10.30
C TRP A 17 16.01 -9.99 -11.74
N ASN A 18 16.96 -9.11 -12.07
CA ASN A 18 17.19 -8.66 -13.43
C ASN A 18 18.06 -9.71 -14.16
N GLN A 19 17.44 -10.49 -15.05
CA GLN A 19 18.13 -11.54 -15.81
C GLN A 19 19.18 -10.98 -16.78
N ALA A 20 19.02 -9.76 -17.31
CA ALA A 20 19.98 -9.18 -18.24
C ALA A 20 21.26 -8.71 -17.51
N LEU A 21 21.11 -8.21 -16.28
CA LEU A 21 22.22 -7.70 -15.46
C LEU A 21 22.74 -8.72 -14.44
N GLN A 22 22.07 -9.87 -14.29
CA GLN A 22 22.39 -10.91 -13.30
C GLN A 22 22.53 -10.35 -11.86
N GLN A 23 21.64 -9.43 -11.50
CA GLN A 23 21.62 -8.78 -10.18
C GLN A 23 20.19 -8.43 -9.75
N PRO A 24 19.91 -8.25 -8.45
CA PRO A 24 18.62 -7.74 -8.01
C PRO A 24 18.43 -6.27 -8.41
N GLU A 25 17.20 -5.89 -8.72
CA GLU A 25 16.81 -4.50 -8.94
C GLU A 25 15.51 -4.17 -8.20
N THR A 26 15.39 -2.92 -7.75
CA THR A 26 14.14 -2.38 -7.22
C THR A 26 13.31 -1.81 -8.37
N LEU A 27 11.99 -1.96 -8.29
CA LEU A 27 11.06 -1.53 -9.33
C LEU A 27 10.41 -0.21 -8.97
N LYS A 28 10.48 0.74 -9.89
CA LYS A 28 9.63 1.93 -9.87
C LYS A 28 8.27 1.57 -10.49
N LEU A 29 7.21 1.59 -9.69
CA LEU A 29 5.84 1.43 -10.16
C LEU A 29 5.25 2.81 -10.47
N PRO A 30 4.88 3.11 -11.73
CA PRO A 30 4.34 4.41 -12.12
C PRO A 30 3.14 4.83 -11.25
N GLY A 31 3.17 6.08 -10.77
CA GLY A 31 2.13 6.65 -9.89
C GLY A 31 2.16 6.13 -8.44
N LEU A 32 2.63 4.92 -8.18
CA LEU A 32 2.68 4.35 -6.83
C LEU A 32 3.96 4.72 -6.07
N SER A 33 5.09 4.73 -6.79
CA SER A 33 6.41 4.97 -6.19
C SER A 33 6.76 6.46 -6.10
N THR A 34 7.32 6.85 -4.97
CA THR A 34 8.08 8.08 -4.81
C THR A 34 9.57 7.82 -5.08
N ILE A 35 10.26 8.80 -5.68
CA ILE A 35 11.70 8.76 -5.92
C ILE A 35 12.35 9.88 -5.14
N SER A 36 13.38 9.53 -4.38
CA SER A 36 14.28 10.49 -3.73
C SER A 36 15.72 10.12 -4.10
N THR A 37 16.61 11.10 -4.15
CA THR A 37 18.03 10.91 -4.52
C THR A 37 18.75 9.94 -3.60
N GLN A 38 18.28 9.77 -2.35
CA GLN A 38 18.93 8.94 -1.34
C GLN A 38 18.27 7.57 -1.14
N ASN A 39 17.13 7.31 -1.78
CA ASN A 39 16.34 6.09 -1.55
C ASN A 39 16.02 5.38 -2.87
N PRO A 40 15.89 4.03 -2.86
CA PRO A 40 15.29 3.33 -3.99
C PRO A 40 13.84 3.81 -4.19
N PRO A 41 13.18 3.45 -5.31
CA PRO A 41 11.76 3.67 -5.46
C PRO A 41 10.98 3.07 -4.28
N LEU A 42 10.28 3.91 -3.53
CA LEU A 42 9.49 3.50 -2.37
C LEU A 42 8.01 3.71 -2.67
N ILE A 43 7.16 2.76 -2.31
CA ILE A 43 5.71 2.94 -2.32
C ILE A 43 5.29 3.30 -0.89
N PRO A 44 4.76 4.50 -0.62
CA PRO A 44 4.18 4.79 0.70
C PRO A 44 3.15 3.71 1.07
N SER A 45 3.23 3.14 2.27
CA SER A 45 2.24 2.14 2.76
C SER A 45 0.97 2.85 3.23
N LEU A 46 0.32 3.51 2.26
CA LEU A 46 -0.87 4.33 2.39
C LEU A 46 -1.95 3.77 1.47
N LEU A 47 -3.19 3.77 1.94
CA LEU A 47 -4.35 3.35 1.17
C LEU A 47 -5.53 4.26 1.47
N TYR A 48 -6.28 4.63 0.44
CA TYR A 48 -7.54 5.33 0.52
C TYR A 48 -8.64 4.50 -0.12
N VAL A 49 -9.76 4.33 0.58
CA VAL A 49 -10.91 3.56 0.09
C VAL A 49 -11.88 4.47 -0.67
N GLU A 50 -11.97 4.31 -1.99
CA GLU A 50 -12.96 5.02 -2.81
C GLU A 50 -14.34 4.34 -2.74
N ASP A 51 -14.37 3.01 -2.77
CA ASP A 51 -15.60 2.23 -2.63
C ASP A 51 -15.28 0.85 -2.02
N ALA A 52 -15.75 0.61 -0.79
CA ALA A 52 -15.47 -0.64 -0.08
C ALA A 52 -16.26 -1.84 -0.61
N ALA A 53 -17.41 -1.61 -1.27
CA ALA A 53 -18.27 -2.67 -1.79
C ALA A 53 -17.66 -3.33 -3.04
N VAL A 54 -17.00 -2.54 -3.89
CA VAL A 54 -16.30 -3.04 -5.08
C VAL A 54 -14.76 -3.11 -4.92
N SER A 55 -14.25 -2.92 -3.71
CA SER A 55 -12.81 -2.94 -3.40
C SER A 55 -11.98 -1.94 -4.23
N ARG A 56 -12.56 -0.76 -4.52
CA ARG A 56 -11.88 0.30 -5.26
C ARG A 56 -11.05 1.14 -4.30
N VAL A 57 -9.74 1.17 -4.52
CA VAL A 57 -8.80 1.86 -3.65
C VAL A 57 -7.74 2.62 -4.44
N ILE A 58 -7.20 3.66 -3.79
CA ILE A 58 -6.02 4.42 -4.23
C ILE A 58 -4.91 4.13 -3.23
N LEU A 59 -3.68 3.89 -3.68
CA LEU A 59 -2.57 3.57 -2.78
C LEU A 59 -1.27 4.28 -3.15
N GLY A 60 -0.30 4.22 -2.25
CA GLY A 60 1.04 4.71 -2.53
C GLY A 60 1.12 6.22 -2.64
N GLN A 61 1.97 6.69 -3.55
CA GLN A 61 2.18 8.12 -3.77
C GLN A 61 0.91 8.82 -4.31
N GLN A 62 0.04 8.11 -5.04
CA GLN A 62 -1.23 8.67 -5.53
C GLN A 62 -2.14 9.19 -4.42
N VAL A 63 -2.10 8.61 -3.21
CA VAL A 63 -2.88 9.08 -2.07
C VAL A 63 -2.48 10.51 -1.71
N ARG A 64 -1.17 10.78 -1.67
CA ARG A 64 -0.62 12.11 -1.37
C ARG A 64 -0.83 13.07 -2.54
N ASP A 65 -0.61 12.60 -3.76
CA ASP A 65 -0.76 13.44 -4.96
C ASP A 65 -2.20 13.95 -5.13
N LYS A 66 -3.19 13.18 -4.65
CA LYS A 66 -4.61 13.57 -4.63
C LYS A 66 -5.06 14.25 -3.33
N GLY A 67 -4.17 14.47 -2.36
CA GLY A 67 -4.50 15.08 -1.07
C GLY A 67 -5.47 14.26 -0.20
N LEU A 68 -5.44 12.94 -0.35
CA LEU A 68 -6.33 11.99 0.35
C LEU A 68 -5.73 11.48 1.68
N ASP A 69 -4.60 12.04 2.12
CA ASP A 69 -3.88 11.67 3.34
C ASP A 69 -4.31 12.48 4.58
N LEU A 70 -5.60 12.81 4.66
CA LEU A 70 -6.19 13.55 5.77
C LEU A 70 -6.44 12.62 6.97
N ASN A 71 -5.76 12.87 8.09
CA ASN A 71 -5.83 12.01 9.29
C ASN A 71 -7.23 11.84 9.89
N ALA A 72 -8.14 12.78 9.63
CA ALA A 72 -9.51 12.74 10.13
C ALA A 72 -10.47 11.97 9.21
N ASP A 73 -10.04 11.61 7.99
CA ASP A 73 -10.87 10.84 7.06
C ASP A 73 -10.81 9.35 7.41
N SER A 74 -11.96 8.73 7.67
CA SER A 74 -12.08 7.31 8.00
C SER A 74 -11.73 6.39 6.83
N ARG A 75 -11.73 6.91 5.60
CA ARG A 75 -11.33 6.18 4.38
C ARG A 75 -9.82 6.10 4.20
N PHE A 76 -9.05 6.90 4.93
CA PHE A 76 -7.61 6.94 4.84
C PHE A 76 -6.95 5.99 5.86
N PHE A 77 -6.13 5.07 5.35
CA PHE A 77 -5.39 4.10 6.13
C PHE A 77 -3.88 4.34 6.01
N ARG A 78 -3.23 4.40 7.17
CA ARG A 78 -1.77 4.44 7.34
C ARG A 78 -1.35 3.57 8.52
N ASN A 79 -0.11 3.09 8.52
CA ASN A 79 0.42 2.20 9.57
C ASN A 79 -0.42 0.93 9.80
N PHE A 80 -1.32 0.57 8.87
CA PHE A 80 -2.28 -0.53 9.02
C PHE A 80 -1.60 -1.88 9.18
N LYS A 81 -0.36 -2.05 8.68
CA LYS A 81 0.46 -3.24 8.94
C LYS A 81 0.60 -3.55 10.44
N ARG A 82 0.62 -2.53 11.32
CA ARG A 82 0.71 -2.74 12.77
C ARG A 82 -0.51 -3.43 13.37
N GLY A 83 -1.66 -3.36 12.71
CA GLY A 83 -2.90 -3.98 13.19
C GLY A 83 -3.18 -5.36 12.58
N ILE A 84 -2.37 -5.80 11.61
CA ILE A 84 -2.49 -7.12 10.99
C ILE A 84 -1.99 -8.18 11.98
N GLY A 85 -2.83 -9.18 12.28
CA GLY A 85 -2.46 -10.30 13.16
C GLY A 85 -2.32 -9.94 14.64
N THR A 86 -2.75 -8.74 15.06
CA THR A 86 -2.80 -8.36 16.48
C THR A 86 -4.11 -8.80 17.13
N SER A 87 -4.04 -9.28 18.38
CA SER A 87 -5.22 -9.70 19.15
C SER A 87 -6.14 -8.56 19.56
N VAL A 88 -5.62 -7.34 19.67
CA VAL A 88 -6.39 -6.13 19.92
C VAL A 88 -6.40 -5.30 18.64
N GLN A 89 -7.42 -5.51 17.82
CA GLN A 89 -7.69 -4.60 16.73
C GLN A 89 -8.33 -3.35 17.34
N GLY A 90 -7.77 -2.17 17.04
CA GLY A 90 -8.35 -0.89 17.44
C GLY A 90 -9.72 -0.66 16.80
N PHE A 91 -10.13 0.60 16.69
CA PHE A 91 -11.37 0.92 15.98
C PHE A 91 -11.26 0.54 14.49
N LEU A 92 -12.20 -0.27 14.02
CA LEU A 92 -12.36 -0.62 12.61
C LEU A 92 -13.49 0.22 12.01
N PRO A 93 -13.23 1.05 10.99
CA PRO A 93 -14.26 1.88 10.41
C PRO A 93 -15.24 1.05 9.57
N GLU A 94 -16.51 1.46 9.60
CA GLU A 94 -17.50 1.05 8.63
C GLU A 94 -17.49 2.04 7.46
N ILE A 95 -17.22 1.56 6.25
CA ILE A 95 -17.15 2.35 5.01
C ILE A 95 -18.07 1.68 4.00
N ASP A 96 -19.00 2.44 3.42
CA ASP A 96 -19.99 1.93 2.44
C ASP A 96 -20.77 0.70 2.95
N GLY A 97 -21.11 0.67 4.25
CA GLY A 97 -21.81 -0.44 4.90
C GLY A 97 -20.96 -1.69 5.14
N GLN A 98 -19.64 -1.60 4.98
CA GLN A 98 -18.69 -2.69 5.14
C GLN A 98 -17.71 -2.38 6.27
N ILE A 99 -17.50 -3.33 7.18
CA ILE A 99 -16.39 -3.25 8.14
C ILE A 99 -15.09 -3.48 7.38
N VAL A 100 -14.17 -2.52 7.46
CA VAL A 100 -12.87 -2.59 6.79
C VAL A 100 -11.78 -2.95 7.81
N THR A 101 -11.33 -4.21 7.78
CA THR A 101 -10.28 -4.73 8.67
C THR A 101 -8.87 -4.40 8.16
N PHE A 102 -7.86 -4.46 9.03
CA PHE A 102 -6.47 -4.25 8.62
C PHE A 102 -5.97 -5.34 7.66
N GLU A 103 -6.42 -6.58 7.82
CA GLU A 103 -6.14 -7.68 6.89
C GLU A 103 -6.69 -7.36 5.49
N ARG A 104 -7.92 -6.84 5.40
CA ARG A 104 -8.56 -6.47 4.14
C ARG A 104 -7.83 -5.31 3.45
N VAL A 105 -7.42 -4.30 4.22
CA VAL A 105 -6.59 -3.19 3.71
C VAL A 105 -5.24 -3.71 3.20
N GLY A 106 -4.60 -4.63 3.93
CA GLY A 106 -3.37 -5.28 3.52
C GLY A 106 -3.52 -6.08 2.23
N GLU A 107 -4.59 -6.84 2.11
CA GLU A 107 -4.93 -7.61 0.90
C GLU A 107 -5.13 -6.69 -0.31
N TRP A 108 -5.96 -5.65 -0.20
CA TRP A 108 -6.18 -4.69 -1.27
C TRP A 108 -4.88 -4.01 -1.71
N PHE A 109 -4.05 -3.60 -0.73
CA PHE A 109 -2.77 -2.97 -1.00
C PHE A 109 -1.83 -3.89 -1.79
N LEU A 110 -1.65 -5.14 -1.33
CA LEU A 110 -0.75 -6.10 -1.98
C LEU A 110 -1.28 -6.53 -3.35
N ASN A 111 -2.58 -6.80 -3.48
CA ASN A 111 -3.19 -7.18 -4.77
C ASN A 111 -2.98 -6.09 -5.83
N GLN A 112 -3.16 -4.82 -5.48
CA GLN A 112 -2.97 -3.75 -6.44
C GLN A 112 -1.48 -3.49 -6.74
N VAL A 113 -0.57 -3.63 -5.77
CA VAL A 113 0.88 -3.58 -6.03
C VAL A 113 1.33 -4.69 -6.98
N VAL A 114 0.79 -5.90 -6.84
CA VAL A 114 1.13 -7.05 -7.71
C VAL A 114 0.56 -6.89 -9.13
N ASN A 115 -0.57 -6.20 -9.28
CA ASN A 115 -1.26 -6.01 -10.57
C ASN A 115 -0.92 -4.69 -11.29
N SER A 116 0.01 -3.89 -10.76
CA SER A 116 0.42 -2.59 -11.32
C SER A 116 1.51 -2.68 -12.38
#